data_AF-A0A6L4YCX9-F1
#
_entry.id   AF-A0A6L4YCX9-F1
#
_cell.length_a   1.000
_cell.length_b   1.000
_cell.length_c   1.000
_cell.angle_alpha   90.00
_cell.angle_beta   90.00
_cell.angle_gamma   90.00
#
_symmetry.space_group_name_H-M   'P 1'
#
loop_
_entity.id
_entity.type
_entity.pdbx_description
1 polymer ?
#
loop_
_entity_poly.entity_id
_entity_poly.type
_entity_poly.pdbx_seq_one_letter_code
_entity_poly.pdbx_strand_id
1 'polypeptide(L)'
;MVLPISVSVPNIISLGKRFPWPRPARCPRCGGSRLWGHGYVSRFFDGFSEEVWVKRWRCVDCGAVHTCRPAGHWRRFLAPITVILASLTAKLAGLSWPKDLSRQRQQYWHQGYLMQSRFDGLPPAALETLLATLVVVATHSTVDRTMLPVPEPPHRRLASTAPP
;
A
#
# COMPACT_ATOMS: atom_id res chain seq x y z
N MET A 1 10.52 2.22 -2.33
CA MET A 1 9.18 2.52 -2.90
C MET A 1 8.25 1.36 -2.63
N VAL A 2 6.94 1.58 -2.52
CA VAL A 2 5.95 0.50 -2.41
C VAL A 2 5.29 0.27 -3.75
N LEU A 3 5.14 -0.99 -4.13
CA LEU A 3 4.46 -1.40 -5.37
C LEU A 3 3.09 -1.98 -5.02
N PRO A 4 1.98 -1.27 -5.27
CA PRO A 4 0.66 -1.88 -5.15
C PRO A 4 0.52 -2.98 -6.20
N ILE A 5 0.15 -4.18 -5.77
CA ILE A 5 -0.08 -5.35 -6.61
C ILE A 5 -1.51 -5.84 -6.35
N SER A 6 -2.26 -6.14 -7.40
CA SER A 6 -3.58 -6.78 -7.27
C SER A 6 -3.42 -8.25 -6.89
N VAL A 7 -3.48 -8.54 -5.59
CA VAL A 7 -3.29 -9.88 -4.99
C VAL A 7 -4.22 -10.07 -3.80
N SER A 8 -4.63 -11.32 -3.57
CA SER A 8 -5.39 -11.74 -2.39
C SER A 8 -4.43 -12.01 -1.22
N VAL A 9 -4.67 -11.35 -0.07
CA VAL A 9 -3.87 -11.57 1.15
C VAL A 9 -4.00 -13.00 1.68
N PRO A 10 -5.20 -13.62 1.76
CA PRO A 10 -5.35 -15.04 2.09
C PRO A 10 -4.44 -15.97 1.27
N ASN A 11 -4.33 -15.73 -0.05
CA ASN A 11 -3.49 -16.54 -0.93
C ASN A 11 -1.99 -16.35 -0.64
N ILE A 12 -1.59 -15.15 -0.22
CA ILE A 12 -0.19 -14.90 0.19
C ILE A 12 0.10 -15.63 1.49
N ILE A 13 -0.82 -15.61 2.46
CA ILE A 13 -0.66 -16.31 3.73
C ILE A 13 -0.51 -17.81 3.49
N SER A 14 -1.42 -18.42 2.72
CA SER A 14 -1.42 -19.87 2.47
C SER A 14 -0.16 -20.37 1.75
N LEU A 15 0.37 -19.57 0.82
CA LEU A 15 1.57 -19.93 0.06
C LEU A 15 2.87 -19.45 0.73
N GLY A 16 2.80 -18.50 1.66
CA GLY A 16 3.94 -17.87 2.30
C GLY A 16 4.95 -17.32 1.29
N LYS A 17 6.24 -17.62 1.48
CA LYS A 17 7.32 -17.21 0.56
C LYS A 17 7.21 -17.83 -0.85
N ARG A 18 6.42 -18.91 -1.01
CA ARG A 18 6.16 -19.57 -2.30
C ARG A 18 5.13 -18.85 -3.15
N PHE A 19 4.45 -17.83 -2.61
CA PHE A 19 3.52 -17.01 -3.39
C PHE A 19 4.23 -16.45 -4.64
N PRO A 20 3.65 -16.59 -5.85
CA PRO A 20 4.27 -16.17 -7.11
C PRO A 20 4.17 -14.66 -7.28
N TRP A 21 4.98 -13.92 -6.50
CA TRP A 21 5.02 -12.47 -6.54
C TRP A 21 5.38 -11.99 -7.95
N PRO A 22 4.55 -11.13 -8.57
CA PRO A 22 4.84 -10.67 -9.90
C PRO A 22 6.04 -9.72 -9.87
N ARG A 23 6.88 -9.83 -10.89
CA ARG A 23 8.08 -9.02 -11.04
C ARG A 23 7.77 -7.80 -11.91
N PRO A 24 8.10 -6.58 -11.49
CA PRO A 24 8.01 -5.41 -12.34
C PRO A 24 8.88 -5.57 -13.59
N ALA A 25 8.37 -5.20 -14.76
CA ALA A 25 9.14 -5.21 -16.00
C ALA A 25 10.26 -4.16 -15.98
N ARG A 26 9.96 -3.00 -15.42
CA ARG A 26 10.88 -1.86 -15.30
C ARG A 26 10.90 -1.34 -13.88
N CYS A 27 11.99 -0.68 -13.52
CA CYS A 27 12.17 -0.05 -12.23
C CYS A 27 11.25 1.17 -12.16
N PRO A 28 10.33 1.25 -11.18
CA PRO A 28 9.45 2.42 -11.06
C PRO A 28 10.17 3.72 -10.69
N ARG A 29 11.47 3.67 -10.38
CA ARG A 29 12.29 4.87 -10.12
C ARG A 29 13.06 5.34 -11.35
N CYS A 30 13.74 4.43 -12.06
CA CYS A 30 14.66 4.81 -13.15
C CYS A 30 14.33 4.19 -14.52
N GLY A 31 13.27 3.39 -14.65
CA GLY A 31 12.89 2.73 -15.90
C GLY A 31 13.77 1.53 -16.32
N GLY A 32 14.86 1.26 -15.60
CA GLY A 32 15.78 0.15 -15.88
C GLY A 32 15.11 -1.23 -15.75
N SER A 33 15.51 -2.20 -16.57
CA SER A 33 14.91 -3.54 -16.66
C SER A 33 15.51 -4.56 -15.68
N ARG A 34 16.63 -4.23 -15.05
CA ARG A 34 17.39 -5.14 -14.18
C ARG A 34 16.87 -5.10 -12.74
N LEU A 35 15.75 -5.76 -12.48
CA LEU A 35 15.19 -5.96 -11.12
C LEU A 35 15.47 -7.36 -10.59
N TRP A 36 16.03 -7.47 -9.40
CA TRP A 36 16.44 -8.74 -8.81
C TRP A 36 15.70 -8.96 -7.49
N GLY A 37 15.46 -10.23 -7.14
CA GLY A 37 14.82 -10.57 -5.87
C GLY A 37 15.68 -10.09 -4.70
N HIS A 38 15.11 -9.30 -3.79
CA HIS A 38 15.79 -8.76 -2.62
C HIS A 38 15.15 -9.30 -1.32
N GLY A 39 14.93 -10.62 -1.32
CA GLY A 39 14.30 -11.33 -0.20
C GLY A 39 12.85 -10.92 0.06
N TYR A 40 12.42 -11.17 1.29
CA TYR A 40 11.07 -10.92 1.77
C TYR A 40 11.12 -10.08 3.05
N VAL A 41 9.99 -9.52 3.42
CA VAL A 41 9.76 -8.88 4.72
C VAL A 41 8.40 -9.31 5.26
N SER A 42 8.29 -9.60 6.55
CA SER A 42 7.01 -9.93 7.18
C SER A 42 6.22 -8.68 7.53
N ARG A 43 4.88 -8.76 7.42
CA ARG A 43 3.93 -7.70 7.78
C ARG A 43 2.68 -8.34 8.39
N PHE A 44 2.13 -7.72 9.42
CA PHE A 44 0.84 -8.11 10.00
C PHE A 44 -0.22 -7.13 9.52
N PHE A 45 -0.95 -7.51 8.47
CA PHE A 45 -2.04 -6.68 7.95
C PHE A 45 -3.27 -6.84 8.85
N ASP A 46 -4.01 -5.74 9.06
CA ASP A 46 -5.23 -5.81 9.86
C ASP A 46 -6.23 -6.79 9.24
N GLY A 47 -6.99 -7.49 10.08
CA GLY A 47 -7.96 -8.50 9.65
C GLY A 47 -7.36 -9.89 9.42
N PHE A 48 -6.06 -10.06 9.65
CA PHE A 48 -5.37 -11.36 9.57
C PHE A 48 -4.58 -11.61 10.85
N SER A 49 -4.60 -12.85 11.35
CA SER A 49 -3.84 -13.27 12.53
C SER A 49 -2.40 -13.65 12.20
N GLU A 50 -2.13 -13.96 10.94
CA GLU A 50 -0.88 -14.50 10.45
C GLU A 50 0.02 -13.43 9.83
N GLU A 51 1.33 -13.67 9.88
CA GLU A 51 2.27 -12.82 9.15
C GLU A 51 2.17 -13.02 7.64
N VAL A 52 2.32 -11.93 6.89
CA VAL A 52 2.30 -11.91 5.43
C VAL A 52 3.72 -11.67 4.92
N TRP A 53 4.26 -12.65 4.19
CA TRP A 53 5.59 -12.57 3.58
C TRP A 53 5.58 -11.78 2.28
N VAL A 54 6.01 -10.53 2.35
CA VAL A 54 5.97 -9.57 1.25
C VAL A 54 7.30 -9.53 0.48
N LYS A 55 7.25 -9.67 -0.85
CA LYS A 55 8.45 -9.64 -1.71
C LYS A 55 9.07 -8.24 -1.82
N ARG A 56 10.40 -8.19 -1.88
CA ARG A 56 11.16 -7.00 -2.28
C ARG A 56 11.91 -7.25 -3.58
N TRP A 57 11.96 -6.22 -4.41
CA TRP A 57 12.75 -6.16 -5.65
C TRP A 57 13.79 -5.07 -5.53
N ARG A 58 15.04 -5.31 -5.95
CA ARG A 58 16.10 -4.30 -6.03
C ARG A 58 16.44 -4.02 -7.48
N CYS A 59 16.45 -2.76 -7.87
CA CYS A 59 16.96 -2.33 -9.16
C CYS A 59 18.50 -2.28 -9.12
N VAL A 60 19.16 -2.94 -10.06
CA VAL A 60 20.63 -2.91 -10.19
C VAL A 60 21.11 -1.55 -10.70
N ASP A 61 20.34 -0.91 -11.57
CA ASP A 61 20.73 0.34 -12.24
C ASP A 61 20.75 1.55 -11.28
N CYS A 62 19.75 1.69 -10.41
CA CYS A 62 19.63 2.83 -9.49
C CYS A 62 19.67 2.47 -8.00
N GLY A 63 19.91 1.20 -7.67
CA GLY A 63 19.96 0.69 -6.30
C GLY A 63 18.62 0.68 -5.54
N ALA A 64 17.52 1.17 -6.15
CA ALA A 64 16.24 1.32 -5.47
C ALA A 64 15.66 -0.03 -5.03
N VAL A 65 15.09 -0.06 -3.82
CA VAL A 65 14.35 -1.22 -3.30
C VAL A 65 12.84 -0.93 -3.37
N HIS A 66 12.12 -1.87 -3.94
CA HIS A 66 10.68 -1.83 -4.16
C HIS A 66 10.01 -2.96 -3.39
N THR A 67 9.21 -2.62 -2.39
CA THR A 67 8.47 -3.61 -1.59
C THR A 67 7.08 -3.76 -2.19
N CYS A 68 6.69 -4.98 -2.57
CA CYS A 68 5.33 -5.26 -3.02
C CYS A 68 4.33 -4.94 -1.89
N ARG A 69 3.07 -4.69 -2.22
CA ARG A 69 2.01 -4.53 -1.23
C ARG A 69 0.67 -4.86 -1.89
N PRO A 70 -0.27 -5.50 -1.18
CA PRO A 70 -1.62 -5.66 -1.70
C PRO A 70 -2.23 -4.29 -2.04
N ALA A 71 -2.83 -4.16 -3.23
CA ALA A 71 -3.36 -2.89 -3.73
C ALA A 71 -4.45 -2.27 -2.84
N GLY A 72 -5.16 -3.10 -2.05
CA GLY A 72 -6.11 -2.64 -1.04
C GLY A 72 -5.49 -1.94 0.17
N HIS A 73 -4.17 -1.71 0.19
CA HIS A 73 -3.46 -1.06 1.29
C HIS A 73 -2.54 0.05 0.81
N TRP A 74 -2.60 1.20 1.45
CA TRP A 74 -1.63 2.26 1.22
C TRP A 74 -0.25 1.92 1.81
N ARG A 75 0.79 2.48 1.21
CA ARG A 75 2.21 2.19 1.47
C ARG A 75 2.73 2.30 2.91
N ARG A 76 1.99 2.92 3.83
CA ARG A 76 2.34 3.08 5.25
C ARG A 76 1.32 2.45 6.21
N PHE A 77 0.24 1.89 5.67
CA PHE A 77 -0.92 1.48 6.46
C PHE A 77 -1.14 -0.03 6.41
N LEU A 78 -1.13 -0.66 7.59
CA LEU A 78 -1.48 -2.07 7.74
C LEU A 78 -3.00 -2.29 7.68
N ALA A 79 -3.79 -1.25 7.97
CA ALA A 79 -5.23 -1.24 7.72
C ALA A 79 -5.54 -1.19 6.21
N PRO A 80 -6.57 -1.93 5.75
CA PRO A 80 -7.14 -1.75 4.43
C PRO A 80 -7.57 -0.30 4.19
N ILE A 81 -7.45 0.15 2.95
CA ILE A 81 -7.91 1.48 2.53
C ILE A 81 -9.38 1.66 2.91
N THR A 82 -10.21 0.64 2.67
CA THR A 82 -11.64 0.65 3.00
C THR A 82 -11.92 0.91 4.48
N VAL A 83 -11.14 0.33 5.39
CA VAL A 83 -11.27 0.52 6.84
C VAL A 83 -10.90 1.95 7.24
N ILE A 84 -9.82 2.48 6.67
CA ILE A 84 -9.40 3.86 6.93
C ILE A 84 -10.47 4.84 6.42
N LEU A 85 -10.98 4.61 5.21
CA LEU A 85 -12.02 5.46 4.63
C LEU A 85 -13.31 5.40 5.44
N ALA A 86 -13.77 4.21 5.85
CA ALA A 86 -14.95 4.08 6.70
C ALA A 86 -14.81 4.87 8.02
N SER A 87 -13.64 4.79 8.67
CA SER A 87 -13.35 5.55 9.89
C SER A 87 -13.36 7.08 9.64
N LEU A 88 -12.75 7.54 8.55
CA LEU A 88 -12.76 8.95 8.16
C LEU A 88 -14.17 9.44 7.84
N THR A 89 -14.93 8.71 7.02
CA THR A 89 -16.30 9.05 6.65
C THR A 89 -17.20 9.15 7.87
N ALA A 90 -17.13 8.18 8.79
CA ALA A 90 -17.90 8.22 10.04
C ALA A 90 -17.58 9.50 10.83
N LYS A 91 -16.29 9.84 10.94
CA LYS A 91 -15.88 11.02 11.69
C LYS A 91 -16.33 12.33 11.03
N LEU A 92 -16.22 12.42 9.70
CA LEU A 92 -16.64 13.58 8.93
C LEU A 92 -18.15 13.78 8.95
N ALA A 93 -18.92 12.69 9.08
CA ALA A 93 -20.37 12.72 9.29
C ALA A 93 -20.79 13.11 10.72
N GLY A 94 -19.84 13.45 11.60
CA GLY A 94 -20.12 13.81 12.99
C GLY A 94 -20.38 12.62 13.92
N LEU A 95 -20.19 11.39 13.45
CA LEU A 95 -20.39 10.18 14.25
C LEU A 95 -19.22 9.93 15.22
N SER A 96 -19.47 9.06 16.21
CA SER A 96 -18.42 8.54 17.07
C SER A 96 -17.44 7.67 16.30
N TRP A 97 -16.21 7.55 16.80
CA TRP A 97 -15.23 6.61 16.25
C TRP A 97 -15.75 5.17 16.28
N PRO A 98 -15.58 4.39 15.19
CA PRO A 98 -15.74 2.94 15.22
C PRO A 98 -15.05 2.31 16.43
N LYS A 99 -15.78 1.47 17.17
CA LYS A 99 -15.33 0.90 18.46
C LYS A 99 -14.43 -0.33 18.30
N ASP A 100 -14.51 -0.98 17.15
CA ASP A 100 -13.71 -2.13 16.73
C ASP A 100 -12.27 -1.76 16.37
N LEU A 101 -11.96 -0.47 16.24
CA LEU A 101 -10.65 0.04 15.86
C LEU A 101 -10.04 0.87 17.00
N SER A 102 -8.71 0.79 17.14
CA SER A 102 -7.99 1.65 18.10
C SER A 102 -8.24 3.13 17.80
N ARG A 103 -8.76 3.86 18.80
CA ARG A 103 -9.00 5.30 18.71
C ARG A 103 -7.75 6.08 18.30
N GLN A 104 -6.57 5.67 18.78
CA GLN A 104 -5.31 6.34 18.46
C GLN A 104 -4.98 6.26 16.97
N ARG A 105 -5.20 5.10 16.34
CA ARG A 105 -4.98 4.92 14.89
C ARG A 105 -5.94 5.76 14.07
N GLN A 106 -7.22 5.75 14.46
CA GLN A 106 -8.27 6.53 13.81
C GLN A 106 -7.99 8.04 13.91
N GLN A 107 -7.58 8.51 15.09
CA GLN A 107 -7.15 9.90 15.28
C GLN A 107 -5.95 10.23 14.41
N TYR A 108 -4.95 9.35 14.33
CA TYR A 108 -3.80 9.53 13.45
C TYR A 108 -4.22 9.69 11.98
N TRP A 109 -5.12 8.84 11.49
CA TRP A 109 -5.65 8.93 10.12
C TRP A 109 -6.37 10.25 9.87
N HIS A 110 -7.24 10.66 10.79
CA HIS A 110 -8.00 11.89 10.69
C HIS A 110 -7.11 13.13 10.71
N GLN A 111 -6.10 13.17 11.58
CA GLN A 111 -5.13 14.26 11.57
C GLN A 111 -4.35 14.32 10.25
N GLY A 112 -4.02 13.16 9.67
CA GLY A 112 -3.41 13.09 8.34
C GLY A 112 -4.32 13.68 7.27
N TYR A 113 -5.61 13.31 7.28
CA TYR A 113 -6.61 13.87 6.38
C TYR A 113 -6.75 15.39 6.49
N LEU A 114 -6.82 15.93 7.71
CA LEU A 114 -6.88 17.37 7.91
C LEU A 114 -5.63 18.08 7.38
N MET A 115 -4.46 17.46 7.57
CA MET A 115 -3.20 17.96 7.03
C MET A 115 -3.20 17.99 5.50
N GLN A 116 -3.62 16.89 4.85
CA GLN A 116 -3.67 16.82 3.39
C GLN A 116 -4.69 17.79 2.79
N SER A 117 -5.87 17.92 3.41
CA SER A 117 -6.90 18.87 2.98
C SER A 117 -6.37 20.31 2.96
N ARG A 118 -5.68 20.71 4.05
CA ARG A 118 -5.05 22.03 4.14
C ARG A 118 -3.96 22.23 3.10
N PHE A 119 -3.14 21.19 2.86
CA PHE A 119 -2.05 21.26 1.90
C PHE A 119 -2.56 21.54 0.48
N ASP A 120 -3.67 20.93 0.08
CA ASP A 120 -4.25 21.13 -1.25
C ASP A 120 -5.09 22.41 -1.36
N GLY A 121 -5.11 23.27 -0.34
CA GLY A 121 -5.89 24.51 -0.34
C GLY A 121 -7.40 24.28 -0.39
N LEU A 122 -7.84 23.03 -0.16
CA LEU A 122 -9.23 22.64 -0.19
C LEU A 122 -9.79 22.73 1.25
N PRO A 123 -10.77 23.61 1.54
CA PRO A 123 -11.46 23.59 2.84
C PRO A 123 -12.06 22.19 3.02
N PRO A 124 -11.94 21.57 4.23
CA PRO A 124 -11.91 20.11 4.44
C PRO A 124 -12.43 19.36 3.23
N ALA A 125 -11.51 19.19 2.27
CA ALA A 125 -11.82 18.77 0.91
C ALA A 125 -12.74 17.57 0.98
N ALA A 126 -13.84 17.53 0.23
CA ALA A 126 -14.63 16.31 0.16
C ALA A 126 -13.66 15.14 -0.05
N LEU A 127 -13.70 14.14 0.84
CA LEU A 127 -12.77 13.00 0.87
C LEU A 127 -12.56 12.42 -0.54
N GLU A 128 -13.63 12.41 -1.33
CA GLU A 128 -13.68 12.03 -2.75
C GLU A 128 -12.74 12.84 -3.64
N THR A 129 -12.62 14.15 -3.45
CA THR A 129 -11.73 15.02 -4.25
C THR A 129 -10.27 14.64 -4.05
N LEU A 130 -9.84 14.39 -2.81
CA LEU A 130 -8.46 13.96 -2.54
C LEU A 130 -8.19 12.55 -3.07
N LEU A 131 -9.19 11.66 -3.04
CA LEU A 131 -9.08 10.33 -3.63
C LEU A 131 -8.98 10.41 -5.16
N ALA A 132 -9.76 11.28 -5.80
CA ALA A 132 -9.73 11.50 -7.25
C ALA A 132 -8.37 12.04 -7.73
N THR A 133 -7.67 12.82 -6.89
CA THR A 133 -6.31 13.30 -7.17
C THR A 133 -5.21 12.30 -6.76
N LEU A 134 -5.58 11.06 -6.45
CA LEU A 134 -4.66 9.98 -6.06
C LEU A 134 -3.84 10.32 -4.81
N VAL A 135 -4.38 11.09 -3.86
CA VAL A 135 -3.73 11.38 -2.58
C VAL A 135 -4.03 10.28 -1.57
N VAL A 136 -2.98 9.80 -0.87
CA VAL A 136 -3.09 8.96 0.33
C VAL A 136 -3.64 9.82 1.46
N VAL A 137 -4.96 9.91 1.58
CA VAL A 137 -5.61 10.93 2.41
C VAL A 137 -5.23 10.87 3.89
N ALA A 138 -4.88 9.70 4.43
CA ALA A 138 -4.53 9.54 5.84
C ALA A 138 -3.04 9.83 6.18
N THR A 139 -2.22 10.18 5.19
CA THR A 139 -0.77 10.38 5.40
C THR A 139 -0.45 11.73 6.03
N HIS A 140 0.63 11.78 6.81
CA HIS A 140 1.22 13.03 7.31
C HIS A 140 2.42 13.49 6.47
N SER A 141 2.79 12.73 5.45
CA SER A 141 3.90 13.11 4.57
C SER A 141 3.44 14.14 3.54
N THR A 142 4.23 15.18 3.30
CA THR A 142 4.02 16.14 2.20
C THR A 142 4.76 15.74 0.93
N VAL A 143 5.92 15.11 1.07
CA VAL A 143 6.77 14.64 -0.05
C VAL A 143 6.20 13.37 -0.67
N ASP A 144 5.75 12.46 0.18
CA ASP A 144 5.37 11.14 -0.23
C ASP A 144 3.86 10.90 0.05
N ARG A 145 3.00 11.56 -0.72
CA ARG A 145 1.54 11.49 -0.49
C ARG A 145 0.72 10.93 -1.63
N THR A 146 1.32 10.78 -2.81
CA THR A 146 0.60 10.27 -3.98
C THR A 146 0.57 8.73 -3.98
N MET A 147 -0.54 8.19 -4.46
CA MET A 147 -0.65 6.81 -4.90
C MET A 147 0.07 6.74 -6.24
N LEU A 148 1.33 6.29 -6.23
CA LEU A 148 2.04 6.11 -7.49
C LEU A 148 1.36 4.98 -8.28
N PRO A 149 0.88 5.24 -9.51
CA PRO A 149 0.43 4.17 -10.38
C PRO A 149 1.63 3.26 -10.69
N VAL A 150 1.42 1.95 -10.68
CA VAL A 150 2.43 1.01 -11.20
C VAL A 150 2.26 1.01 -12.72
N PRO A 151 3.28 1.42 -13.50
CA PRO A 151 3.19 1.36 -14.94
C PRO A 151 3.15 -0.12 -15.37
N GLU A 152 2.02 -0.49 -15.98
CA GLU A 152 1.63 -1.81 -16.47
C GLU A 152 1.55 -2.94 -15.41
N PRO A 153 0.60 -3.89 -15.55
CA PRO A 153 0.51 -5.01 -14.64
C PRO A 153 1.83 -5.80 -14.68
N PRO A 154 2.47 -6.05 -13.52
CA PRO A 154 3.71 -6.80 -13.49
C PRO A 154 3.43 -8.22 -13.99
N HIS A 155 4.19 -8.66 -14.99
CA HIS A 155 4.00 -9.97 -15.60
C HIS A 155 4.14 -11.07 -14.53
N ARG A 156 3.21 -12.04 -14.54
CA ARG A 156 3.37 -13.26 -13.76
C ARG A 156 4.49 -14.07 -14.41
N ARG A 157 5.62 -14.26 -13.71
CA ARG A 157 6.43 -15.45 -13.99
C ARG A 157 5.85 -16.58 -13.17
N LEU A 158 5.37 -17.62 -13.83
CA LEU A 158 5.22 -18.92 -13.20
C LEU A 158 6.62 -19.30 -12.69
N ALA A 159 6.73 -19.68 -11.43
CA ALA A 159 7.99 -20.12 -10.87
C ALA A 159 8.42 -21.39 -11.63
N SER A 160 9.40 -21.27 -12.52
CA SER A 160 10.12 -22.43 -13.06
C SER A 160 11.10 -22.90 -12.00
N THR A 161 10.60 -23.61 -10.99
CA THR A 161 11.42 -24.57 -10.28
C THR A 161 11.39 -25.85 -11.09
N ALA A 162 12.52 -26.22 -11.70
CA ALA A 162 12.70 -27.58 -12.19
C ALA A 162 12.43 -28.57 -11.03
N PRO A 163 11.83 -29.74 -11.29
CA PRO A 163 11.69 -30.77 -10.27
C PRO A 163 13.08 -31.30 -9.84
N PRO A 164 13.19 -31.86 -8.61
CA PRO A 164 14.44 -32.37 -8.07
C PRO A 164 15.03 -33.52 -8.88
#